data_AF-A0A3N9MNK5-F1
#
_entry.id   AF-A0A3N9MNK5-F1
#
_cell.length_a   1.000
_cell.length_b   1.000
_cell.length_c   1.000
_cell.angle_alpha   90.00
_cell.angle_beta   90.00
_cell.angle_gamma   90.00
#
_symmetry.space_group_name_H-M   'P 1'
#
loop_
_entity.id
_entity.type
_entity.pdbx_description
1 polymer ?
#
loop_
_entity_poly.entity_id
_entity_poly.type
_entity_poly.pdbx_seq_one_letter_code
_entity_poly.pdbx_strand_id
1 'polypeptide(L)'
;MLGLGLGLDKSNTKVNYHMSIWDTTKTSTGSSNSDQIKLPSINGGSYNCTVYWGDGNSNNITTWNDANLTHTYTSTGIYNISIIGQFSGFQFNNAGDRLKLISIENGGKDFYVGESAGGNFYGCANFLYFNNLNTVGVINMTSFFRACSKLNCYLDINTSSCTNMYTMMYQATLLNQSISHFDIANVANMNLMLTSSGISNSNYSDALIAWNSKSHKNSVTLAASAKYEARAAAARVDFINNHSWTINDGGAA
;
A
#
# COMPACT_ATOMS: atom_id res chain seq x y z
N MET A 1 -11.80 8.25 -38.49
CA MET A 1 -11.55 7.13 -37.55
C MET A 1 -10.13 6.63 -37.78
N LEU A 2 -9.17 7.18 -37.04
CA LEU A 2 -7.80 6.69 -37.01
C LEU A 2 -7.65 5.92 -35.69
N GLY A 3 -7.62 4.59 -35.80
CA GLY A 3 -7.38 3.72 -34.66
C GLY A 3 -5.92 3.83 -34.23
N LEU A 4 -5.71 4.31 -33.00
CA LEU A 4 -4.45 4.12 -32.29
C LEU A 4 -4.40 2.67 -31.83
N GLY A 5 -3.86 1.81 -32.69
CA GLY A 5 -3.40 0.50 -32.28
C GLY A 5 -2.24 0.67 -31.31
N LEU A 6 -2.47 0.40 -30.03
CA LEU A 6 -1.39 0.09 -29.10
C LEU A 6 -0.65 -1.12 -29.69
N GLY A 7 0.59 -0.88 -30.14
CA GLY A 7 1.51 -1.94 -30.49
C GLY A 7 1.86 -2.73 -29.25
N LEU A 8 0.98 -3.64 -28.83
CA LEU A 8 1.34 -4.74 -27.96
C LEU A 8 2.11 -5.73 -28.81
N ASP A 9 3.43 -5.74 -28.62
CA ASP A 9 4.28 -6.82 -29.12
C ASP A 9 3.68 -8.17 -28.68
N LYS A 10 3.43 -9.04 -29.67
CA LYS A 10 2.92 -10.40 -29.49
C LYS A 10 4.04 -11.40 -29.17
N SER A 11 5.26 -10.93 -28.90
CA SER A 11 6.23 -11.72 -28.17
C SER A 11 5.77 -11.82 -26.72
N ASN A 12 5.77 -13.03 -26.15
CA ASN A 12 5.34 -13.31 -24.79
C ASN A 12 6.35 -12.79 -23.74
N THR A 13 6.83 -11.56 -23.91
CA THR A 13 7.50 -10.76 -22.89
C THR A 13 6.52 -9.68 -22.45
N LYS A 14 5.70 -9.96 -21.43
CA LYS A 14 4.92 -8.89 -20.76
C LYS A 14 5.91 -7.78 -20.42
N VAL A 15 5.82 -6.65 -21.12
CA VAL A 15 6.51 -5.43 -20.70
C VAL A 15 6.06 -5.17 -19.27
N ASN A 16 6.99 -5.21 -18.32
CA ASN A 16 6.66 -5.02 -16.92
C ASN A 16 6.55 -3.52 -16.68
N TYR A 17 5.35 -2.99 -16.83
CA TYR A 17 5.06 -1.58 -16.58
C TYR A 17 4.17 -1.44 -15.36
N HIS A 18 4.36 -0.36 -14.61
CA HIS A 18 3.41 0.10 -13.62
C HIS A 18 2.29 0.85 -14.31
N MET A 19 1.05 0.69 -13.86
CA MET A 19 -0.10 1.49 -14.30
C MET A 19 -0.95 1.89 -13.08
N SER A 20 -1.27 3.17 -12.99
CA SER A 20 -2.10 3.74 -11.93
C SER A 20 -3.08 4.78 -12.46
N ILE A 21 -4.21 4.93 -11.78
CA ILE A 21 -5.25 5.91 -12.10
C ILE A 21 -5.20 7.04 -11.08
N TRP A 22 -5.24 8.27 -11.59
CA TRP A 22 -5.16 9.48 -10.78
C TRP A 22 -6.24 10.49 -11.18
N ASP A 23 -6.80 11.21 -10.21
CA ASP A 23 -7.78 12.28 -10.40
C ASP A 23 -7.18 13.62 -9.95
N THR A 24 -6.87 14.50 -10.90
CA THR A 24 -6.21 15.79 -10.62
C THR A 24 -7.07 16.72 -9.76
N THR A 25 -8.39 16.51 -9.74
CA THR A 25 -9.35 17.35 -8.99
C THR A 25 -9.32 17.10 -7.49
N LYS A 26 -8.73 16.00 -7.01
CA LYS A 26 -8.64 15.64 -5.58
C LYS A 26 -7.48 16.35 -4.87
N THR A 27 -7.57 17.67 -4.78
CA THR A 27 -6.53 18.48 -4.13
C THR A 27 -6.63 18.43 -2.60
N SER A 28 -5.52 18.74 -1.95
CA SER A 28 -5.45 18.96 -0.50
C SER A 28 -4.35 19.97 -0.17
N THR A 29 -4.30 20.47 1.06
CA THR A 29 -3.16 21.30 1.49
C THR A 29 -1.84 20.57 1.24
N GLY A 30 -0.94 21.19 0.48
CA GLY A 30 0.35 20.64 0.10
C GLY A 30 0.37 19.74 -1.15
N SER A 31 -0.77 19.52 -1.83
CA SER A 31 -0.78 18.90 -3.16
C SER A 31 -0.36 19.87 -4.26
N SER A 32 0.03 19.35 -5.42
CA SER A 32 0.13 20.12 -6.66
C SER A 32 -1.24 20.66 -7.11
N ASN A 33 -1.24 21.55 -8.10
CA ASN A 33 -2.45 22.22 -8.60
C ASN A 33 -3.50 21.23 -9.14
N SER A 34 -4.74 21.66 -9.32
CA SER A 34 -5.87 20.80 -9.75
C SER A 34 -5.76 20.29 -11.19
N ASP A 35 -4.81 20.81 -11.96
CA ASP A 35 -4.42 20.42 -13.31
C ASP A 35 -3.05 19.71 -13.34
N GLN A 36 -2.51 19.32 -12.18
CA GLN A 36 -1.20 18.69 -12.06
C GLN A 36 -1.27 17.34 -11.38
N ILE A 37 -0.27 16.51 -11.67
CA ILE A 37 0.10 15.35 -10.85
C ILE A 37 1.60 15.44 -10.57
N LYS A 38 1.97 15.30 -9.30
CA LYS A 38 3.33 15.12 -8.82
C LYS A 38 3.49 13.72 -8.25
N LEU A 39 4.34 12.91 -8.88
CA LEU A 39 4.62 11.55 -8.42
C LEU A 39 5.43 11.57 -7.10
N PRO A 40 5.09 10.72 -6.12
CA PRO A 40 5.69 10.71 -4.78
C PRO A 40 6.96 9.84 -4.74
N SER A 41 8.01 10.28 -5.40
CA SER A 41 9.31 9.61 -5.40
C SER A 41 9.89 9.44 -3.99
N ILE A 42 10.51 8.29 -3.75
CA ILE A 42 11.32 8.01 -2.55
C ILE A 42 12.65 8.78 -2.63
N ASN A 43 12.95 9.56 -1.60
CA ASN A 43 14.24 10.26 -1.45
C ASN A 43 15.40 9.26 -1.46
N GLY A 44 16.37 9.47 -2.34
CA GLY A 44 17.53 8.59 -2.51
C GLY A 44 17.23 7.26 -3.23
N GLY A 45 16.01 7.07 -3.73
CA GLY A 45 15.66 5.89 -4.51
C GLY A 45 16.31 5.88 -5.90
N SER A 46 16.21 4.74 -6.58
CA SER A 46 16.73 4.52 -7.94
C SER A 46 15.70 4.82 -9.03
N TYR A 47 16.10 5.56 -10.07
CA TYR A 47 15.20 5.96 -11.17
C TYR A 47 15.93 5.85 -12.51
N ASN A 48 15.34 5.10 -13.43
CA ASN A 48 15.72 5.05 -14.83
C ASN A 48 14.51 4.54 -15.61
N CYS A 49 13.57 5.44 -15.85
CA CYS A 49 12.28 5.08 -16.43
C CYS A 49 11.73 6.21 -17.29
N THR A 50 10.73 5.85 -18.08
CA THR A 50 9.85 6.79 -18.78
C THR A 50 8.47 6.76 -18.14
N VAL A 51 7.99 7.93 -17.73
CA VAL A 51 6.62 8.14 -17.25
C VAL A 51 5.78 8.63 -18.43
N TYR A 52 4.70 7.93 -18.71
CA TYR A 52 3.67 8.32 -19.66
C TYR A 52 2.46 8.84 -18.88
N TRP A 53 2.09 10.11 -19.11
CA TRP A 53 1.13 10.82 -18.27
C TRP A 53 -0.33 10.58 -18.62
N GLY A 54 -0.60 9.82 -19.69
CA GLY A 54 -1.96 9.47 -20.12
C GLY A 54 -2.63 10.52 -21.01
N ASP A 55 -1.91 11.58 -21.38
CA ASP A 55 -2.38 12.68 -22.26
C ASP A 55 -1.58 12.78 -23.57
N GLY A 56 -0.78 11.75 -23.89
CA GLY A 56 0.12 11.72 -25.02
C GLY A 56 1.53 12.27 -24.73
N ASN A 57 1.75 12.88 -23.56
CA ASN A 57 3.07 13.32 -23.13
C ASN A 57 3.79 12.27 -22.29
N SER A 58 5.11 12.35 -22.29
CA SER A 58 5.98 11.49 -21.49
C SER A 58 7.26 12.21 -21.08
N ASN A 59 7.85 11.81 -19.95
CA ASN A 59 9.13 12.30 -19.48
C ASN A 59 10.03 11.14 -19.02
N ASN A 60 11.34 11.30 -19.22
CA ASN A 60 12.32 10.41 -18.61
C ASN A 60 12.64 10.91 -17.20
N ILE A 61 12.64 10.00 -16.23
CA ILE A 61 12.98 10.28 -14.83
C ILE A 61 14.24 9.51 -14.48
N THR A 62 15.28 10.23 -14.08
CA THR A 62 16.62 9.67 -13.83
C THR A 62 17.11 9.87 -12.40
N THR A 63 16.40 10.66 -11.60
CA THR A 63 16.73 10.90 -10.18
C THR A 63 15.45 11.10 -9.36
N TRP A 64 15.55 10.90 -8.05
CA TRP A 64 14.42 11.00 -7.12
C TRP A 64 13.83 12.41 -7.03
N ASN A 65 14.59 13.44 -7.37
CA ASN A 65 14.19 14.84 -7.34
C ASN A 65 14.08 15.46 -8.73
N ASP A 66 13.86 14.65 -9.77
CA ASP A 66 13.72 15.13 -11.15
C ASP A 66 12.58 16.15 -11.25
N ALA A 67 12.83 17.29 -11.88
CA ALA A 67 11.81 18.33 -12.05
C ALA A 67 10.59 17.83 -12.83
N ASN A 68 10.80 16.82 -13.69
CA ASN A 68 9.76 16.20 -14.49
C ASN A 68 8.87 15.22 -13.71
N LEU A 69 9.05 15.04 -12.40
CA LEU A 69 8.11 14.30 -11.55
C LEU A 69 6.76 15.00 -11.40
N THR A 70 6.66 16.27 -11.80
CA THR A 70 5.41 17.03 -11.84
C THR A 70 5.01 17.30 -13.29
N HIS A 71 3.80 16.89 -13.66
CA HIS A 71 3.23 17.14 -14.98
C HIS A 71 2.00 18.05 -14.87
N THR A 72 1.81 18.90 -15.88
CA THR A 72 0.67 19.83 -15.98
C THR A 72 -0.16 19.46 -17.20
N TYR A 73 -1.43 19.15 -16.96
CA TYR A 73 -2.42 18.79 -17.98
C TYR A 73 -3.12 20.04 -18.52
N THR A 74 -3.60 19.97 -19.77
CA THR A 74 -4.37 21.06 -20.40
C THR A 74 -5.79 21.20 -19.83
N SER A 75 -6.29 20.14 -19.19
CA SER A 75 -7.58 20.09 -18.52
C SER A 75 -7.45 19.30 -17.23
N THR A 76 -8.34 19.53 -16.27
CA THR A 76 -8.41 18.70 -15.06
C THR A 76 -9.16 17.41 -15.38
N GLY A 77 -8.82 16.30 -14.75
CA GLY A 77 -9.54 15.06 -14.98
C GLY A 77 -8.89 13.82 -14.39
N ILE A 78 -9.29 12.67 -14.93
CA ILE A 78 -8.77 11.36 -14.56
C ILE A 78 -7.77 10.93 -15.63
N TYR A 79 -6.59 10.49 -15.20
CA TYR A 79 -5.50 10.07 -16.08
C TYR A 79 -4.94 8.71 -15.68
N ASN A 80 -4.60 7.93 -16.71
CA ASN A 80 -3.89 6.67 -16.56
C ASN A 80 -2.39 6.94 -16.72
N ILE A 81 -1.65 6.89 -15.63
CA ILE A 81 -0.20 7.06 -15.63
C ILE A 81 0.46 5.70 -15.72
N SER A 82 1.33 5.53 -16.71
CA SER A 82 2.14 4.33 -16.91
C SER A 82 3.61 4.63 -16.72
N ILE A 83 4.36 3.73 -16.08
CA ILE A 83 5.81 3.87 -15.87
C ILE A 83 6.50 2.62 -16.40
N ILE A 84 7.47 2.83 -17.30
CA ILE A 84 8.27 1.77 -17.91
C ILE A 84 9.73 1.97 -17.52
N GLY A 85 10.35 0.96 -16.92
CA GLY A 85 11.71 1.03 -16.38
C GLY A 85 11.73 1.07 -14.85
N GLN A 86 12.89 1.38 -14.28
CA GLN A 86 13.10 1.34 -12.85
C GLN A 86 12.51 2.60 -12.18
N PHE A 87 11.52 2.41 -11.29
CA PHE A 87 10.98 3.46 -10.44
C PHE A 87 10.86 2.93 -9.02
N SER A 88 11.55 3.58 -8.08
CA SER A 88 11.57 3.17 -6.68
C SER A 88 10.30 3.61 -5.97
N GLY A 89 9.21 2.90 -6.26
CA GLY A 89 7.94 2.91 -5.53
C GLY A 89 7.31 4.28 -5.27
N PHE A 90 6.22 4.28 -4.51
CA PHE A 90 5.61 5.52 -4.01
C PHE A 90 5.82 5.66 -2.51
N GLN A 91 6.07 6.89 -2.05
CA GLN A 91 6.07 7.24 -0.64
C GLN A 91 5.39 8.59 -0.39
N PHE A 92 4.12 8.54 -0.01
CA PHE A 92 3.33 9.76 0.25
C PHE A 92 3.56 10.37 1.63
N ASN A 93 3.72 9.56 2.68
CA ASN A 93 3.89 10.04 4.06
C ASN A 93 2.83 11.09 4.49
N ASN A 94 1.57 10.92 4.08
CA ASN A 94 0.48 11.86 4.30
C ASN A 94 0.72 13.28 3.75
N ALA A 95 1.50 13.41 2.67
CA ALA A 95 1.79 14.66 1.98
C ALA A 95 1.52 14.57 0.47
N GLY A 96 1.66 15.70 -0.23
CA GLY A 96 1.59 15.77 -1.68
C GLY A 96 0.26 15.29 -2.26
N ASP A 97 0.35 14.62 -3.40
CA ASP A 97 -0.80 14.24 -4.24
C ASP A 97 -1.49 12.96 -3.77
N ARG A 98 -1.36 12.57 -2.50
CA ARG A 98 -1.94 11.34 -1.93
C ARG A 98 -3.44 11.18 -2.18
N LEU A 99 -4.20 12.28 -2.19
CA LEU A 99 -5.64 12.24 -2.44
C LEU A 99 -5.99 12.05 -3.92
N LYS A 100 -5.04 12.29 -4.83
CA LYS A 100 -5.21 12.15 -6.27
C LYS A 100 -5.06 10.70 -6.74
N LEU A 101 -4.34 9.84 -6.02
CA LEU A 101 -4.24 8.43 -6.36
C LEU A 101 -5.58 7.71 -6.14
N ILE A 102 -6.10 7.07 -7.18
CA ILE A 102 -7.37 6.32 -7.17
C ILE A 102 -7.13 4.82 -7.11
N SER A 103 -6.25 4.28 -7.95
CA SER A 103 -5.96 2.84 -8.00
C SER A 103 -4.60 2.54 -8.64
N ILE A 104 -4.10 1.32 -8.42
CA ILE A 104 -2.98 0.74 -9.15
C ILE A 104 -3.52 -0.45 -9.94
N GLU A 105 -3.67 -0.28 -11.25
CA GLU A 105 -4.17 -1.34 -12.14
C GLU A 105 -3.17 -2.48 -12.28
N ASN A 106 -1.88 -2.16 -12.21
CA ASN A 106 -0.78 -3.11 -12.21
C ASN A 106 0.44 -2.47 -11.57
N GLY A 107 0.98 -3.04 -10.50
CA GLY A 107 2.24 -2.57 -9.92
C GLY A 107 3.42 -2.81 -10.86
N GLY A 108 3.47 -3.98 -11.51
CA GLY A 108 4.60 -4.36 -12.36
C GLY A 108 5.83 -4.74 -11.54
N LYS A 109 6.74 -5.53 -12.13
CA LYS A 109 7.88 -6.08 -11.37
C LYS A 109 8.91 -5.00 -10.98
N ASP A 110 9.11 -4.00 -11.85
CA ASP A 110 10.18 -3.01 -11.75
C ASP A 110 9.76 -1.77 -10.93
N PHE A 111 8.51 -1.73 -10.48
CA PHE A 111 8.01 -0.78 -9.49
C PHE A 111 8.15 -1.38 -8.09
N TYR A 112 9.26 -1.05 -7.44
CA TYR A 112 9.63 -1.67 -6.18
C TYR A 112 9.39 -0.72 -5.00
N VAL A 113 8.52 -1.11 -4.06
CA VAL A 113 8.19 -0.27 -2.89
C VAL A 113 9.12 -0.47 -1.69
N GLY A 114 10.01 -1.47 -1.73
CA GLY A 114 10.83 -1.87 -0.58
C GLY A 114 12.06 -1.02 -0.29
N GLU A 115 12.32 0.02 -1.09
CA GLU A 115 13.30 1.06 -0.73
C GLU A 115 12.74 2.07 0.29
N SER A 116 11.43 2.01 0.59
CA SER A 116 10.78 2.93 1.51
C SER A 116 11.03 2.59 2.99
N ALA A 117 11.19 3.62 3.82
CA ALA A 117 11.17 3.51 5.28
C ALA A 117 9.73 3.35 5.87
N GLY A 118 8.74 3.08 5.03
CA GLY A 118 7.31 3.05 5.37
C GLY A 118 6.55 4.27 4.85
N GLY A 119 5.24 4.27 5.05
CA GLY A 119 4.32 5.34 4.66
C GLY A 119 4.05 5.42 3.15
N ASN A 120 4.25 4.29 2.45
CA ASN A 120 4.09 4.20 1.00
C ASN A 120 2.78 4.78 0.49
N PHE A 121 1.64 4.37 1.08
CA PHE A 121 0.30 4.87 0.75
C PHE A 121 -0.36 5.63 1.92
N TYR A 122 0.43 6.10 2.89
CA TYR A 122 -0.12 6.80 4.05
C TYR A 122 -0.91 8.05 3.60
N GLY A 123 -2.20 8.06 3.92
CA GLY A 123 -3.10 9.18 3.71
C GLY A 123 -3.76 9.19 2.34
N CYS A 124 -3.60 8.14 1.53
CA CYS A 124 -4.28 7.98 0.25
C CYS A 124 -5.76 7.64 0.44
N ALA A 125 -6.55 8.60 0.96
CA ALA A 125 -7.93 8.38 1.36
C ALA A 125 -8.87 8.05 0.18
N ASN A 126 -8.46 8.31 -1.06
CA ASN A 126 -9.21 7.94 -2.26
C ASN A 126 -8.76 6.63 -2.93
N PHE A 127 -7.77 5.94 -2.35
CA PHE A 127 -7.23 4.71 -2.91
C PHE A 127 -8.22 3.54 -2.77
N LEU A 128 -8.66 2.97 -3.89
CA LEU A 128 -9.72 1.97 -3.95
C LEU A 128 -9.17 0.54 -3.93
N TYR A 129 -8.18 0.27 -4.77
CA TYR A 129 -7.58 -1.06 -4.94
C TYR A 129 -6.20 -0.98 -5.60
N PHE A 130 -5.47 -2.10 -5.54
CA PHE A 130 -4.25 -2.33 -6.28
C PHE A 130 -4.15 -3.78 -6.77
N ASN A 131 -3.40 -4.00 -7.84
CA ASN A 131 -3.06 -5.34 -8.33
C ASN A 131 -1.55 -5.48 -8.56
N ASN A 132 -1.01 -6.67 -8.32
CA ASN A 132 0.39 -7.02 -8.63
C ASN A 132 1.42 -6.06 -8.02
N LEU A 133 1.21 -5.62 -6.78
CA LEU A 133 2.15 -4.73 -6.09
C LEU A 133 3.37 -5.53 -5.62
N ASN A 134 4.56 -5.19 -6.09
CA ASN A 134 5.77 -5.90 -5.69
C ASN A 134 6.26 -5.45 -4.30
N THR A 135 5.92 -6.23 -3.27
CA THR A 135 6.37 -5.99 -1.88
C THR A 135 7.42 -7.01 -1.39
N VAL A 136 8.04 -7.77 -2.29
CA VAL A 136 9.05 -8.79 -1.93
C VAL A 136 10.26 -8.10 -1.29
N GLY A 137 10.65 -8.51 -0.08
CA GLY A 137 11.83 -7.92 0.59
C GLY A 137 11.54 -6.61 1.35
N VAL A 138 10.29 -6.13 1.39
CA VAL A 138 9.93 -4.95 2.20
C VAL A 138 10.09 -5.28 3.69
N ILE A 139 11.08 -4.66 4.35
CA ILE A 139 11.38 -4.90 5.77
C ILE A 139 10.46 -4.09 6.69
N ASN A 140 10.08 -2.88 6.27
CA ASN A 140 9.31 -1.94 7.09
C ASN A 140 8.00 -1.53 6.39
N MET A 141 6.87 -1.97 6.93
CA MET A 141 5.52 -1.62 6.47
C MET A 141 4.82 -0.63 7.42
N THR A 142 5.60 0.18 8.15
CA THR A 142 5.05 1.22 9.02
C THR A 142 4.14 2.15 8.22
N SER A 143 2.91 2.36 8.71
CA SER A 143 1.90 3.23 8.07
C SER A 143 1.58 2.90 6.60
N PHE A 144 1.86 1.69 6.11
CA PHE A 144 1.79 1.36 4.67
C PHE A 144 0.44 1.73 4.01
N PHE A 145 -0.67 1.42 4.67
CA PHE A 145 -2.05 1.77 4.27
C PHE A 145 -2.77 2.64 5.31
N ARG A 146 -2.01 3.35 6.15
CA ARG A 146 -2.60 4.22 7.18
C ARG A 146 -3.52 5.25 6.52
N ALA A 147 -4.71 5.45 7.07
CA ALA A 147 -5.71 6.39 6.57
C ALA A 147 -6.11 6.22 5.08
N CYS A 148 -5.92 5.03 4.50
CA CYS A 148 -6.52 4.66 3.21
C CYS A 148 -8.01 4.33 3.41
N SER A 149 -8.83 5.35 3.66
CA SER A 149 -10.21 5.19 4.13
C SER A 149 -11.16 4.52 3.14
N LYS A 150 -10.84 4.48 1.84
CA LYS A 150 -11.63 3.79 0.80
C LYS A 150 -11.08 2.44 0.35
N LEU A 151 -9.91 2.04 0.82
CA LEU A 151 -9.28 0.78 0.40
C LEU A 151 -10.04 -0.40 1.02
N ASN A 152 -10.53 -1.32 0.17
CA ASN A 152 -11.18 -2.56 0.63
C ASN A 152 -11.01 -3.71 -0.37
N CYS A 153 -9.84 -3.80 -1.00
CA CYS A 153 -9.48 -4.92 -1.87
C CYS A 153 -8.66 -5.97 -1.12
N TYR A 154 -8.63 -7.21 -1.63
CA TYR A 154 -7.71 -8.22 -1.11
C TYR A 154 -6.28 -7.68 -1.13
N LEU A 155 -5.58 -7.83 0.00
CA LEU A 155 -4.23 -7.30 0.17
C LEU A 155 -3.22 -8.33 -0.33
N ASP A 156 -3.08 -8.43 -1.64
CA ASP A 156 -2.08 -9.29 -2.29
C ASP A 156 -0.68 -8.69 -2.14
N ILE A 157 -0.11 -8.85 -0.94
CA ILE A 157 1.22 -8.38 -0.58
C ILE A 157 2.00 -9.49 0.10
N ASN A 158 3.29 -9.56 -0.21
CA ASN A 158 4.24 -10.40 0.50
C ASN A 158 4.75 -9.68 1.76
N THR A 159 4.57 -10.32 2.93
CA THR A 159 5.03 -9.82 4.23
C THR A 159 6.16 -10.65 4.85
N SER A 160 6.72 -11.64 4.15
CA SER A 160 7.65 -12.63 4.74
C SER A 160 8.97 -12.02 5.23
N SER A 161 9.41 -10.91 4.62
CA SER A 161 10.61 -10.17 5.06
C SER A 161 10.30 -9.06 6.07
N CYS A 162 9.01 -8.80 6.34
CA CYS A 162 8.60 -7.67 7.15
C CYS A 162 8.94 -7.89 8.63
N THR A 163 9.49 -6.86 9.26
CA THR A 163 9.81 -6.87 10.70
C THR A 163 8.96 -5.87 11.48
N ASN A 164 8.31 -4.92 10.80
CA ASN A 164 7.56 -3.84 11.44
C ASN A 164 6.30 -3.48 10.65
N MET A 165 5.14 -3.62 11.30
CA MET A 165 3.81 -3.28 10.78
C MET A 165 3.13 -2.19 11.62
N TYR A 166 3.92 -1.38 12.35
CA TYR A 166 3.42 -0.29 13.18
C TYR A 166 2.44 0.61 12.40
N THR A 167 1.22 0.79 12.90
CA THR A 167 0.15 1.60 12.26
C THR A 167 -0.22 1.22 10.81
N MET A 168 0.14 0.04 10.31
CA MET A 168 0.01 -0.32 8.89
C MET A 168 -1.40 -0.09 8.31
N MET A 169 -2.45 -0.42 9.05
CA MET A 169 -3.86 -0.23 8.64
C MET A 169 -4.62 0.74 9.58
N TYR A 170 -3.89 1.54 10.36
CA TYR A 170 -4.48 2.50 11.28
C TYR A 170 -5.40 3.47 10.52
N GLN A 171 -6.64 3.62 10.96
CA GLN A 171 -7.65 4.47 10.29
C GLN A 171 -7.99 4.08 8.83
N ALA A 172 -7.67 2.86 8.39
CA ALA A 172 -8.18 2.32 7.12
C ALA A 172 -9.64 1.85 7.32
N THR A 173 -10.55 2.81 7.40
CA THR A 173 -11.91 2.64 7.96
C THR A 173 -12.83 1.69 7.20
N LEU A 174 -12.59 1.45 5.90
CA LEU A 174 -13.37 0.51 5.10
C LEU A 174 -12.65 -0.83 4.85
N LEU A 175 -11.42 -0.98 5.33
CA LEU A 175 -10.62 -2.17 5.06
C LEU A 175 -11.08 -3.33 5.94
N ASN A 176 -11.93 -4.18 5.37
CA ASN A 176 -12.50 -5.37 6.02
C ASN A 176 -12.19 -6.65 5.23
N GLN A 177 -10.93 -6.80 4.82
CA GLN A 177 -10.46 -8.01 4.13
C GLN A 177 -9.72 -8.92 5.10
N SER A 178 -9.67 -10.21 4.79
CA SER A 178 -8.86 -11.15 5.57
C SER A 178 -7.39 -10.74 5.53
N ILE A 179 -6.73 -10.88 6.67
CA ILE A 179 -5.29 -10.67 6.86
C ILE A 179 -4.60 -11.92 7.42
N SER A 180 -5.33 -13.05 7.49
CA SER A 180 -4.83 -14.32 8.01
C SER A 180 -3.69 -14.92 7.16
N HIS A 181 -3.57 -14.47 5.91
CA HIS A 181 -2.50 -14.86 5.00
C HIS A 181 -1.18 -14.13 5.26
N PHE A 182 -1.18 -13.04 6.03
CA PHE A 182 0.06 -12.34 6.35
C PHE A 182 1.02 -13.26 7.12
N ASP A 183 2.25 -13.34 6.64
CA ASP A 183 3.36 -13.94 7.35
C ASP A 183 3.89 -12.94 8.39
N ILE A 184 3.87 -13.34 9.65
CA ILE A 184 4.30 -12.55 10.80
C ILE A 184 5.53 -13.13 11.50
N ALA A 185 6.19 -14.14 10.91
CA ALA A 185 7.30 -14.86 11.54
C ALA A 185 8.45 -13.92 11.96
N ASN A 186 8.67 -12.85 11.19
CA ASN A 186 9.73 -11.88 11.44
C ASN A 186 9.26 -10.60 12.13
N VAL A 187 7.96 -10.40 12.28
CA VAL A 187 7.37 -9.14 12.76
C VAL A 187 7.57 -8.99 14.27
N ALA A 188 8.20 -7.90 14.66
CA ALA A 188 8.46 -7.57 16.06
C ALA A 188 7.51 -6.49 16.60
N ASN A 189 6.83 -5.74 15.73
CA ASN A 189 5.95 -4.64 16.14
C ASN A 189 4.71 -4.55 15.26
N MET A 190 3.53 -4.72 15.87
CA MET A 190 2.21 -4.52 15.26
C MET A 190 1.36 -3.53 16.07
N ASN A 191 2.01 -2.64 16.83
CA ASN A 191 1.30 -1.66 17.64
C ASN A 191 0.49 -0.71 16.74
N LEU A 192 -0.73 -0.39 17.18
CA LEU A 192 -1.73 0.41 16.45
C LEU A 192 -2.09 -0.09 15.03
N MET A 193 -1.66 -1.29 14.63
CA MET A 193 -1.82 -1.79 13.26
C MET A 193 -3.29 -1.79 12.81
N LEU A 194 -4.21 -2.20 13.68
CA LEU A 194 -5.64 -2.36 13.40
C LEU A 194 -6.52 -1.39 14.21
N THR A 195 -5.92 -0.40 14.88
CA THR A 195 -6.70 0.57 15.65
C THR A 195 -7.48 1.48 14.69
N SER A 196 -8.78 1.63 14.95
CA SER A 196 -9.72 2.38 14.11
C SER A 196 -9.77 1.93 12.63
N SER A 197 -9.38 0.69 12.32
CA SER A 197 -9.57 0.12 10.99
C SER A 197 -10.99 -0.45 10.82
N GLY A 198 -11.36 -0.77 9.58
CA GLY A 198 -12.64 -1.41 9.25
C GLY A 198 -12.69 -2.92 9.50
N ILE A 199 -11.67 -3.51 10.12
CA ILE A 199 -11.58 -4.96 10.28
C ILE A 199 -12.72 -5.49 11.17
N SER A 200 -13.48 -6.44 10.65
CA SER A 200 -14.55 -7.09 11.42
C SER A 200 -14.00 -8.02 12.51
N ASN A 201 -14.84 -8.30 13.51
CA ASN A 201 -14.52 -9.28 14.56
C ASN A 201 -14.19 -10.67 13.97
N SER A 202 -14.89 -11.08 12.90
CA SER A 202 -14.62 -12.34 12.21
C SER A 202 -13.23 -12.35 11.58
N ASN A 203 -12.92 -11.37 10.71
CA ASN A 203 -11.60 -11.32 10.06
C ASN A 203 -10.45 -11.16 11.06
N TYR A 204 -10.67 -10.42 12.15
CA TYR A 204 -9.71 -10.32 13.25
C TYR A 204 -9.49 -11.67 13.94
N SER A 205 -10.57 -12.39 14.24
CA SER A 205 -10.52 -13.73 14.85
C SER A 205 -9.84 -14.76 13.96
N ASP A 206 -10.11 -14.73 12.65
CA ASP A 206 -9.46 -15.57 11.64
C ASP A 206 -7.94 -15.30 11.59
N ALA A 207 -7.53 -14.04 11.70
CA ALA A 207 -6.13 -13.66 11.75
C ALA A 207 -5.42 -14.22 13.00
N LEU A 208 -6.01 -14.04 14.19
CA LEU A 208 -5.44 -14.56 15.44
C LEU A 208 -5.25 -16.08 15.38
N ILE A 209 -6.24 -16.83 14.91
CA ILE A 209 -6.17 -18.30 14.79
C ILE A 209 -5.07 -18.70 13.80
N ALA A 210 -5.05 -18.09 12.62
CA ALA A 210 -4.10 -18.45 11.57
C ALA A 210 -2.66 -18.13 11.99
N TRP A 211 -2.42 -16.97 12.60
CA TRP A 211 -1.10 -16.56 13.07
C TRP A 211 -0.58 -17.45 14.19
N ASN A 212 -1.44 -17.87 15.12
CA ASN A 212 -1.05 -18.76 16.22
C ASN A 212 -0.66 -20.16 15.72
N SER A 213 -1.19 -20.59 14.57
CA SER A 213 -0.83 -21.87 13.94
C SER A 213 0.49 -21.84 13.16
N LYS A 214 1.14 -20.68 13.05
CA LYS A 214 2.37 -20.44 12.28
C LYS A 214 3.50 -19.93 13.17
N SER A 215 4.71 -19.87 12.62
CA SER A 215 5.84 -19.23 13.29
C SER A 215 5.58 -17.74 13.52
N HIS A 216 5.92 -17.25 14.72
CA HIS A 216 5.79 -15.87 15.13
C HIS A 216 6.78 -15.55 16.25
N LYS A 217 7.13 -14.27 16.42
CA LYS A 217 8.02 -13.84 17.51
C LYS A 217 7.30 -13.79 18.85
N ASN A 218 8.06 -13.94 19.93
CA ASN A 218 7.59 -13.59 21.27
C ASN A 218 7.61 -12.07 21.47
N SER A 219 6.89 -11.60 22.50
CA SER A 219 6.90 -10.20 22.96
C SER A 219 6.45 -9.17 21.91
N VAL A 220 5.54 -9.57 21.01
CA VAL A 220 4.97 -8.66 20.01
C VAL A 220 3.81 -7.87 20.63
N THR A 221 3.74 -6.58 20.33
CA THR A 221 2.56 -5.75 20.65
C THR A 221 1.62 -5.71 19.45
N LEU A 222 0.35 -6.03 19.68
CA LEU A 222 -0.75 -5.92 18.71
C LEU A 222 -1.83 -5.01 19.29
N ALA A 223 -2.32 -4.05 18.51
CA ALA A 223 -3.49 -3.27 18.88
C ALA A 223 -4.55 -3.26 17.77
N ALA A 224 -5.81 -3.43 18.18
CA ALA A 224 -6.97 -3.49 17.31
C ALA A 224 -8.17 -2.81 17.98
N SER A 225 -9.06 -2.19 17.19
CA SER A 225 -10.38 -1.78 17.73
C SER A 225 -11.41 -2.89 17.67
N ALA A 226 -11.18 -3.93 16.87
CA ALA A 226 -12.04 -5.09 16.75
C ALA A 226 -12.02 -5.94 18.03
N LYS A 227 -13.11 -6.67 18.24
CA LYS A 227 -13.25 -7.66 19.29
C LYS A 227 -12.94 -9.06 18.75
N TYR A 228 -12.47 -9.97 19.59
CA TYR A 228 -12.27 -11.37 19.20
C TYR A 228 -13.51 -12.21 19.52
N GLU A 229 -13.85 -13.13 18.63
CA GLU A 229 -14.93 -14.10 18.81
C GLU A 229 -14.45 -15.29 19.66
N ALA A 230 -15.39 -16.03 20.27
CA ALA A 230 -15.08 -17.16 21.16
C ALA A 230 -14.12 -18.20 20.56
N ARG A 231 -14.21 -18.44 19.24
CA ARG A 231 -13.32 -19.34 18.49
C ARG A 231 -11.85 -18.92 18.48
N ALA A 232 -11.55 -17.64 18.65
CA ALA A 232 -10.18 -17.12 18.71
C ALA A 232 -9.66 -16.95 20.15
N ALA A 233 -10.49 -17.22 21.17
CA ALA A 233 -10.11 -17.02 22.57
C ALA A 233 -8.86 -17.84 22.96
N ALA A 234 -8.77 -19.09 22.50
CA ALA A 234 -7.62 -19.95 22.78
C ALA A 234 -6.32 -19.39 22.18
N ALA A 235 -6.35 -18.99 20.88
CA ALA A 235 -5.20 -18.39 20.19
C ALA A 235 -4.76 -17.08 20.87
N ARG A 236 -5.71 -16.21 21.21
CA ARG A 236 -5.41 -14.95 21.91
C ARG A 236 -4.74 -15.19 23.27
N VAL A 237 -5.26 -16.14 24.05
CA VAL A 237 -4.69 -16.50 25.36
C VAL A 237 -3.30 -17.10 25.22
N ASP A 238 -3.07 -17.93 24.21
CA ASP A 238 -1.77 -18.54 23.92
C ASP A 238 -0.71 -17.47 23.60
N PHE A 239 -1.03 -16.50 22.73
CA PHE A 239 -0.16 -15.36 22.45
C PHE A 239 0.27 -14.62 23.72
N ILE A 240 -0.65 -14.38 24.65
CA ILE A 240 -0.36 -13.63 25.88
C ILE A 240 0.44 -14.48 26.86
N ASN A 241 -0.04 -15.68 27.18
CA ASN A 241 0.47 -16.49 28.28
C ASN A 241 1.76 -17.24 27.90
N ASN A 242 1.88 -17.69 26.65
CA ASN A 242 2.98 -18.55 26.21
C ASN A 242 3.99 -17.80 25.32
N HIS A 243 3.55 -16.72 24.64
CA HIS A 243 4.40 -15.93 23.75
C HIS A 243 4.68 -14.51 24.26
N SER A 244 4.18 -14.13 25.43
CA SER A 244 4.39 -12.82 26.05
C SER A 244 3.91 -11.63 25.21
N TRP A 245 2.93 -11.83 24.32
CA TRP A 245 2.37 -10.73 23.54
C TRP A 245 1.61 -9.75 24.41
N THR A 246 1.64 -8.48 24.01
CA THR A 246 0.73 -7.46 24.54
C THR A 246 -0.38 -7.21 23.52
N ILE A 247 -1.61 -7.64 23.81
CA ILE A 247 -2.76 -7.48 22.93
C ILE A 247 -3.73 -6.45 23.52
N ASN A 248 -3.83 -5.29 22.86
CA ASN A 248 -4.75 -4.20 23.17
C ASN A 248 -5.89 -4.18 22.15
N ASP A 249 -6.87 -5.07 22.32
CA ASP A 249 -8.03 -5.23 21.44
C ASP A 249 -9.34 -4.82 22.13
N GLY A 250 -10.47 -4.94 21.43
CA GLY A 250 -11.80 -4.62 21.95
C GLY A 250 -12.34 -5.62 22.98
N GLY A 251 -11.56 -6.62 23.39
CA GLY A 251 -12.01 -7.71 24.25
C GLY A 251 -12.87 -8.74 23.51
N ALA A 252 -13.62 -9.54 24.27
CA ALA A 252 -14.52 -10.55 23.71
C ALA A 252 -15.75 -9.91 23.04
N ALA A 253 -16.13 -10.44 21.87
CA ALA A 253 -17.27 -9.99 21.07
C ALA A 253 -18.62 -10.18 21.76
#